data_AF-A0A2D9GLZ2-F1
#
_entry.id   AF-A0A2D9GLZ2-F1
#
_cell.length_a   1.000
_cell.length_b   1.000
_cell.length_c   1.000
_cell.angle_alpha   90.00
_cell.angle_beta   90.00
_cell.angle_gamma   90.00
#
_symmetry.space_group_name_H-M   'P 1'
#
loop_
_entity.id
_entity.type
_entity.pdbx_description
1 polymer ?
#
loop_
_entity_poly.entity_id
_entity_poly.type
_entity_poly.pdbx_seq_one_letter_code
_entity_poly.pdbx_strand_id
1 'polypeptide(L)'
;MDSDLRKRIEKAAYKHPTLTNGKIAHNCNCKVADVEEVRTDLGLELVHAGPRGKRKPASRGKGLDQFRAKHDVDLIIRTKVIEYLSEDHEEYFDDHDFREICEVPVTGWRRHSDSPDFDEYRLRKGSLNVWGPKHIILQMKKILGIM
;
A
#
# COMPACT_ATOMS: atom_id res chain seq x y z
N MET A 1 -20.04 37.54 -11.97
CA MET A 1 -18.56 37.52 -11.91
C MET A 1 -18.07 38.94 -11.66
N ASP A 2 -17.05 39.12 -10.82
CA ASP A 2 -16.41 40.42 -10.61
C ASP A 2 -15.74 40.91 -11.91
N SER A 3 -15.95 42.18 -12.29
CA SER A 3 -15.50 42.76 -13.57
C SER A 3 -13.98 42.74 -13.68
N ASP A 4 -13.27 42.92 -12.57
CA ASP A 4 -11.81 42.94 -12.52
C ASP A 4 -11.21 41.54 -12.66
N LEU A 5 -11.89 40.52 -12.11
CA LEU A 5 -11.49 39.13 -12.28
C LEU A 5 -11.63 38.69 -13.74
N ARG A 6 -12.74 39.06 -14.39
CA ARG A 6 -12.97 38.76 -15.81
C ARG A 6 -11.83 39.31 -16.68
N LYS A 7 -11.50 40.60 -16.53
CA LYS A 7 -10.41 41.26 -17.29
C LYS A 7 -9.05 40.57 -17.11
N ARG A 8 -8.75 40.08 -15.89
CA ARG A 8 -7.49 39.36 -15.61
C ARG A 8 -7.42 38.04 -16.36
N ILE A 9 -8.53 37.30 -16.40
CA ILE A 9 -8.63 36.03 -17.12
C ILE A 9 -8.56 36.26 -18.63
N GLU A 10 -9.27 37.25 -19.17
CA GLU A 10 -9.22 37.60 -20.59
C GLU A 10 -7.79 37.93 -21.03
N LYS A 11 -7.10 38.81 -20.28
CA LYS A 11 -5.70 39.17 -20.56
C LYS A 11 -4.77 37.95 -20.52
N ALA A 12 -4.97 37.04 -19.57
CA ALA A 12 -4.16 35.83 -19.45
C ALA A 12 -4.43 34.83 -20.58
N ALA A 13 -5.69 34.67 -20.99
CA ALA A 13 -6.10 33.80 -22.09
C ALA A 13 -5.55 34.28 -23.44
N TYR A 14 -5.60 35.59 -23.71
CA TYR A 14 -5.04 36.19 -24.93
C TYR A 14 -3.51 36.15 -24.98
N LYS A 15 -2.85 36.46 -23.87
CA LYS A 15 -1.38 36.48 -23.83
C LYS A 15 -0.78 35.08 -23.99
N HIS A 16 -1.51 34.06 -23.55
CA HIS A 16 -1.03 32.69 -23.50
C HIS A 16 -2.12 31.67 -23.92
N PRO A 17 -2.47 31.63 -25.22
CA PRO A 17 -3.57 30.80 -25.73
C PRO A 17 -3.36 29.28 -25.51
N THR A 18 -2.10 28.86 -25.36
CA THR A 18 -1.69 27.48 -25.13
C THR A 18 -1.72 27.04 -23.66
N LEU A 19 -1.91 27.97 -22.71
CA LEU A 19 -2.02 27.60 -21.29
C LEU A 19 -3.35 26.89 -21.01
N THR A 20 -3.28 25.88 -20.15
CA THR A 20 -4.46 25.16 -19.66
C THR A 20 -5.28 26.05 -18.72
N ASN A 21 -6.59 25.83 -18.68
CA ASN A 21 -7.49 26.58 -17.80
C ASN A 21 -7.05 26.48 -16.32
N GLY A 22 -6.48 25.35 -15.91
CA GLY A 22 -5.93 25.16 -14.56
C GLY A 22 -4.76 26.10 -14.23
N LYS A 23 -3.84 26.33 -15.18
CA LYS A 23 -2.71 27.25 -14.98
C LYS A 23 -3.16 28.71 -14.95
N ILE A 24 -4.12 29.08 -15.80
CA ILE A 24 -4.71 30.43 -15.79
C ILE A 24 -5.45 30.66 -14.48
N ALA A 25 -6.23 29.68 -14.02
CA ALA A 25 -6.98 29.75 -12.77
C ALA A 25 -6.06 29.91 -11.56
N HIS A 26 -4.95 29.16 -11.52
CA HIS A 26 -3.92 29.31 -10.50
C HIS A 26 -3.31 30.72 -10.50
N ASN A 27 -2.91 31.24 -11.67
CA ASN A 27 -2.29 32.56 -11.79
C ASN A 27 -3.26 33.72 -11.50
N CYS A 28 -4.56 33.50 -11.74
CA CYS A 28 -5.60 34.48 -11.47
C CYS A 28 -6.20 34.34 -10.06
N ASN A 29 -5.81 33.31 -9.31
CA ASN A 29 -6.37 32.91 -8.02
C ASN A 29 -7.92 32.80 -8.08
N CYS A 30 -8.41 32.04 -9.07
CA CYS A 30 -9.84 31.84 -9.30
C CYS A 30 -10.17 30.38 -9.59
N LYS A 31 -11.46 30.06 -9.78
CA LYS A 31 -11.86 28.70 -10.12
C LYS A 31 -11.61 28.43 -11.60
N VAL A 32 -11.36 27.17 -11.93
CA VAL A 32 -11.19 26.72 -13.33
C VAL A 32 -12.46 26.95 -14.15
N ALA A 33 -13.63 26.83 -13.52
CA ALA A 33 -14.93 27.09 -14.15
C ALA A 33 -15.04 28.54 -14.64
N ASP A 34 -14.57 29.51 -13.86
CA ASP A 34 -14.59 30.92 -14.24
C ASP A 34 -13.72 31.20 -15.49
N VAL A 35 -12.62 30.45 -15.65
CA VAL A 35 -11.75 30.54 -16.83
C VAL A 35 -12.37 29.86 -18.05
N GLU A 36 -13.07 28.75 -17.86
CA GLU A 36 -13.78 28.04 -18.92
C GLU A 36 -14.94 28.88 -19.47
N GLU A 37 -15.71 29.54 -18.59
CA GLU A 37 -16.77 30.48 -18.96
C GLU A 37 -16.22 31.63 -19.81
N VAL A 38 -15.18 32.32 -19.34
CA VAL A 38 -14.58 33.45 -20.08
C VAL A 38 -13.96 33.03 -21.41
N ARG A 39 -13.33 31.85 -21.52
CA ARG A 39 -12.78 31.38 -22.80
C ARG A 39 -13.88 31.00 -23.79
N THR A 40 -14.98 30.44 -23.28
CA THR A 40 -16.16 30.11 -24.09
C THR A 40 -16.80 31.37 -24.65
N ASP A 41 -16.98 32.41 -23.80
CA ASP A 41 -17.46 33.74 -24.21
C ASP A 41 -16.57 34.38 -25.29
N LEU A 42 -15.25 34.18 -25.21
CA LEU A 42 -14.28 34.70 -26.17
C LEU A 42 -14.09 33.83 -27.43
N GLY A 43 -14.73 32.65 -27.51
CA GLY A 43 -14.51 31.69 -28.61
C GLY A 43 -13.08 31.11 -28.66
N LEU A 44 -12.33 31.15 -27.55
CA LEU A 44 -10.96 30.68 -27.45
C LEU A 44 -10.92 29.19 -27.07
N GLU A 45 -11.12 28.31 -28.05
CA GLU A 45 -10.97 26.87 -27.85
C GLU A 45 -9.51 26.49 -27.51
N LEU A 46 -9.34 25.56 -26.57
CA LEU A 46 -8.04 24.96 -26.27
C LEU A 46 -7.62 24.08 -27.45
N VAL A 47 -6.65 24.54 -28.24
CA VAL A 47 -6.03 23.79 -29.36
C VAL A 47 -5.51 22.41 -28.91
N HIS A 48 -5.24 22.23 -27.61
CA HIS A 48 -4.86 20.96 -27.02
C HIS A 48 -5.76 20.60 -25.83
N ALA A 49 -7.04 20.42 -26.09
CA ALA A 49 -7.86 19.54 -25.26
C ALA A 49 -7.36 18.09 -25.45
N GLY A 50 -6.16 17.80 -24.94
CA GLY A 50 -5.71 16.43 -24.73
C GLY A 50 -6.81 15.69 -23.97
N PRO A 51 -7.02 14.40 -24.27
CA PRO A 51 -8.18 13.66 -23.78
C PRO A 51 -8.31 13.91 -22.29
N ARG A 52 -9.47 14.43 -21.85
CA ARG A 52 -9.81 14.57 -20.43
C ARG A 52 -9.46 13.24 -19.81
N GLY A 53 -8.32 13.17 -19.11
CA GLY A 53 -7.84 11.92 -18.56
C GLY A 53 -8.99 11.40 -17.73
N LYS A 54 -9.60 10.28 -18.15
CA LYS A 54 -10.58 9.58 -17.34
C LYS A 54 -9.93 9.52 -15.98
N ARG A 55 -10.46 10.27 -15.00
CA ARG A 55 -9.99 10.16 -13.62
C ARG A 55 -10.15 8.69 -13.32
N LYS A 56 -9.04 7.94 -13.29
CA LYS A 56 -9.08 6.55 -12.89
C LYS A 56 -9.83 6.58 -11.56
N PRO A 57 -10.94 5.85 -11.41
CA PRO A 57 -11.64 5.80 -10.13
C PRO A 57 -10.57 5.51 -9.09
N ALA A 58 -10.50 6.33 -8.05
CA ALA A 58 -9.49 6.20 -7.02
C ALA A 58 -9.46 4.73 -6.61
N SER A 59 -8.35 4.05 -6.89
CA SER A 59 -8.21 2.63 -6.57
C SER A 59 -8.13 2.53 -5.05
N ARG A 60 -9.30 2.45 -4.42
CA ARG A 60 -9.47 1.97 -3.06
C ARG A 60 -8.78 0.61 -3.00
N GLY A 61 -7.64 0.52 -2.28
CA GLY A 61 -7.02 -0.76 -1.94
C GLY A 61 -5.64 -1.09 -2.50
N LYS A 62 -4.90 -0.19 -3.16
CA LYS A 62 -3.50 -0.50 -3.57
C LYS A 62 -2.41 0.03 -2.63
N GLY A 63 -2.71 0.98 -1.75
CA GLY A 63 -1.72 1.56 -0.85
C GLY A 63 -1.56 0.79 0.46
N LEU A 64 -2.66 0.60 1.19
CA LEU A 64 -2.61 0.08 2.56
C LEU A 64 -2.29 -1.41 2.61
N ASP A 65 -2.90 -2.23 1.75
CA ASP A 65 -2.67 -3.69 1.76
C ASP A 65 -1.28 -4.06 1.23
N GLN A 66 -0.76 -3.34 0.22
CA GLN A 66 0.65 -3.50 -0.20
C GLN A 66 1.63 -2.98 0.84
N PHE A 67 1.28 -1.89 1.54
CA PHE A 67 2.10 -1.40 2.66
C PHE A 67 2.10 -2.40 3.81
N ARG A 68 0.95 -2.94 4.20
CA ARG A 68 0.83 -3.98 5.22
C ARG A 68 1.56 -5.25 4.83
N ALA A 69 1.39 -5.76 3.62
CA ALA A 69 2.14 -6.93 3.16
C ALA A 69 3.68 -6.76 3.22
N LYS A 70 4.17 -5.51 3.21
CA LYS A 70 5.60 -5.19 3.29
C LYS A 70 6.10 -4.80 4.69
N HIS A 71 5.21 -4.33 5.56
CA HIS A 71 5.58 -3.70 6.84
C HIS A 71 4.86 -4.28 8.06
N ASP A 72 3.80 -5.05 7.86
CA ASP A 72 3.06 -5.75 8.90
C ASP A 72 3.69 -7.13 9.09
N VAL A 73 4.57 -7.21 10.09
CA VAL A 73 5.36 -8.42 10.37
C VAL A 73 4.47 -9.60 10.73
N ASP A 74 3.36 -9.38 11.45
CA ASP A 74 2.43 -10.45 11.83
C ASP A 74 1.76 -11.05 10.60
N LEU A 75 1.36 -10.20 9.65
CA LEU A 75 0.79 -10.64 8.38
C LEU A 75 1.81 -11.45 7.57
N ILE A 76 3.06 -10.96 7.50
CA ILE A 76 4.15 -11.65 6.78
C ILE A 76 4.38 -13.05 7.37
N ILE A 77 4.53 -13.16 8.70
CA ILE A 77 4.74 -14.45 9.37
C ILE A 77 3.55 -15.37 9.10
N ARG A 78 2.31 -14.88 9.28
CA ARG A 78 1.10 -15.68 9.05
C ARG A 78 1.01 -16.20 7.61
N THR A 79 1.34 -15.38 6.62
CA THR A 79 1.37 -15.82 5.21
C THR A 79 2.38 -16.94 5.00
N LYS A 80 3.58 -16.82 5.57
CA LYS A 80 4.62 -17.84 5.44
C LYS A 80 4.34 -19.12 6.22
N VAL A 81 3.68 -19.03 7.37
CA VAL A 81 3.15 -20.20 8.09
C VAL A 81 2.18 -20.97 7.20
N ILE A 82 1.26 -20.30 6.51
CA ILE A 82 0.32 -20.96 5.59
C ILE A 82 1.05 -21.58 4.38
N GLU A 83 2.07 -20.90 3.86
CA GLU A 83 2.81 -21.33 2.67
C GLU A 83 3.76 -22.51 2.94
N TYR A 84 4.45 -22.54 4.08
CA TYR A 84 5.52 -23.51 4.36
C TYR A 84 5.18 -24.50 5.49
N LEU A 85 4.24 -24.19 6.37
CA LEU A 85 3.89 -25.01 7.54
C LEU A 85 2.46 -25.57 7.44
N SER A 86 1.97 -25.72 6.21
CA SER A 86 0.69 -26.40 5.94
C SER A 86 0.77 -27.89 6.34
N GLU A 87 -0.39 -28.55 6.43
CA GLU A 87 -0.45 -29.96 6.82
C GLU A 87 0.23 -30.91 5.82
N ASP A 88 0.43 -30.47 4.58
CA ASP A 88 1.05 -31.26 3.51
C ASP A 88 2.59 -31.25 3.57
N HIS A 89 3.18 -30.37 4.38
CA HIS A 89 4.63 -30.31 4.56
C HIS A 89 5.09 -31.24 5.69
N GLU A 90 6.27 -31.84 5.51
CA GLU A 90 6.88 -32.75 6.48
C GLU A 90 8.16 -32.17 7.12
N GLU A 91 8.52 -30.94 6.78
CA GLU A 91 9.76 -30.29 7.22
C GLU A 91 9.51 -29.33 8.39
N TYR A 92 10.52 -29.19 9.25
CA TYR A 92 10.57 -28.16 10.28
C TYR A 92 11.83 -27.31 10.10
N PHE A 93 11.75 -26.09 10.56
CA PHE A 93 12.79 -25.08 10.47
C PHE A 93 13.22 -24.65 11.86
N ASP A 94 14.48 -24.25 12.02
CA ASP A 94 14.84 -23.51 13.22
C ASP A 94 14.30 -22.07 13.15
N ASP A 95 14.37 -21.34 14.27
CA ASP A 95 13.90 -19.97 14.34
C ASP A 95 14.66 -19.01 13.41
N HIS A 96 15.92 -19.30 13.12
CA HIS A 96 16.75 -18.46 12.27
C HIS A 96 16.35 -18.61 10.80
N ASP A 97 16.28 -19.85 10.34
CA ASP A 97 15.95 -20.23 8.96
C ASP A 97 14.53 -19.80 8.62
N PHE A 98 13.58 -20.02 9.53
CA PHE A 98 12.19 -19.60 9.28
C PHE A 98 12.04 -18.07 9.22
N ARG A 99 12.82 -17.34 10.02
CA ARG A 99 12.89 -15.87 9.94
C ARG A 99 13.45 -15.41 8.60
N GLU A 100 14.47 -16.09 8.07
CA GLU A 100 15.04 -15.77 6.76
C GLU A 100 14.03 -16.01 5.63
N ILE A 101 13.27 -17.11 5.69
CA ILE A 101 12.15 -17.37 4.76
C ILE A 101 11.09 -16.26 4.83
N CYS A 102 10.85 -15.71 6.02
CA CYS A 102 9.92 -14.60 6.22
C CYS A 102 10.49 -13.24 5.75
N GLU A 103 11.78 -13.15 5.45
CA GLU A 103 12.48 -11.89 5.11
C GLU A 103 12.31 -10.80 6.18
N VAL A 104 12.13 -11.20 7.45
CA VAL A 104 11.87 -10.28 8.56
C VAL A 104 13.18 -9.92 9.28
N PRO A 105 13.49 -8.63 9.50
CA PRO A 105 14.60 -8.21 10.34
C PRO A 105 14.48 -8.73 11.78
N VAL A 106 15.61 -9.11 12.40
CA VAL A 106 15.66 -9.68 13.76
C VAL A 106 14.90 -8.84 14.81
N THR A 107 14.94 -7.52 14.68
CA THR A 107 14.26 -6.58 15.60
C THR A 107 12.74 -6.66 15.51
N GLY A 108 12.19 -6.86 14.31
CA GLY A 108 10.77 -7.10 14.10
C GLY A 108 10.40 -8.51 14.54
N TRP A 109 11.18 -9.51 14.12
CA TRP A 109 10.96 -10.91 14.44
C TRP A 109 10.68 -11.14 15.93
N ARG A 110 11.61 -10.73 16.81
CA ARG A 110 11.51 -10.95 18.26
C ARG A 110 10.25 -10.38 18.93
N ARG A 111 9.61 -9.38 18.33
CA ARG A 111 8.41 -8.76 18.87
C ARG A 111 7.13 -9.49 18.47
N HIS A 112 7.17 -10.18 17.33
CA HIS A 112 5.99 -10.70 16.65
C HIS A 112 5.95 -12.24 16.64
N SER A 113 7.13 -12.90 16.62
CA SER A 113 7.27 -14.35 16.61
C SER A 113 6.67 -15.02 17.86
N ASP A 114 6.69 -14.33 19.00
CA ASP A 114 6.16 -14.80 20.29
C ASP A 114 4.64 -14.58 20.44
N SER A 115 3.93 -14.24 19.37
CA SER A 115 2.47 -14.12 19.38
C SER A 115 1.81 -15.48 19.63
N PRO A 116 0.76 -15.54 20.49
CA PRO A 116 -0.01 -16.78 20.73
C PRO A 116 -0.61 -17.39 19.47
N ASP A 117 -0.83 -16.57 18.44
CA ASP A 117 -1.34 -16.99 17.13
C ASP A 117 -0.44 -18.04 16.44
N PHE A 118 0.84 -18.13 16.83
CA PHE A 118 1.82 -19.02 16.22
C PHE A 118 2.21 -20.21 17.11
N ASP A 119 1.66 -20.32 18.33
CA ASP A 119 2.04 -21.37 19.30
C ASP A 119 1.74 -22.80 18.82
N GLU A 120 0.80 -22.96 17.89
CA GLU A 120 0.47 -24.26 17.30
C GLU A 120 1.49 -24.71 16.23
N TYR A 121 2.22 -23.76 15.65
CA TYR A 121 3.24 -23.98 14.62
C TYR A 121 4.66 -23.86 15.15
N ARG A 122 4.81 -23.61 16.45
CA ARG A 122 6.09 -23.35 17.08
C ARG A 122 6.27 -24.16 18.36
N LEU A 123 7.51 -24.57 18.58
CA LEU A 123 7.95 -25.20 19.82
C LEU A 123 9.13 -24.41 20.39
N ARG A 124 8.95 -23.90 21.61
CA ARG A 124 10.01 -23.24 22.37
C ARG A 124 10.25 -23.96 23.70
N LYS A 125 11.42 -24.60 23.87
CA LYS A 125 11.83 -25.25 25.12
C LYS A 125 13.34 -25.12 25.33
N GLY A 126 13.75 -24.34 26.33
CA GLY A 126 15.16 -24.07 26.59
C GLY A 126 15.82 -23.40 25.40
N SER A 127 16.87 -24.03 24.85
CA SER A 127 17.55 -23.57 23.63
C SER A 127 16.88 -24.01 22.33
N LEU A 128 15.88 -24.90 22.39
CA LEU A 128 15.16 -25.37 21.21
C LEU A 128 14.06 -24.37 20.85
N ASN A 129 14.17 -23.76 19.67
CA ASN A 129 13.16 -22.90 19.09
C ASN A 129 12.98 -23.27 17.62
N VAL A 130 11.89 -23.98 17.33
CA VAL A 130 11.63 -24.56 16.00
C VAL A 130 10.21 -24.24 15.54
N TRP A 131 10.06 -24.13 14.23
CA TRP A 131 8.84 -23.86 13.50
C TRP A 131 8.51 -25.05 12.61
N GLY A 132 7.26 -25.47 12.59
CA GLY A 132 6.87 -26.66 11.85
C GLY A 132 5.36 -26.74 11.65
N PRO A 133 4.91 -27.60 10.72
CA PRO A 133 3.53 -28.02 10.62
C PRO A 133 2.98 -28.49 11.97
N LYS A 134 1.71 -28.20 12.22
CA LYS A 134 1.03 -28.47 13.48
C LYS A 134 1.18 -29.93 13.94
N HIS A 135 1.06 -30.88 13.02
CA HIS A 135 1.20 -32.30 13.35
C HIS A 135 2.62 -32.66 13.82
N ILE A 136 3.66 -32.07 13.23
CA ILE A 136 5.07 -32.25 13.65
C ILE A 136 5.28 -31.63 15.02
N ILE A 137 4.83 -30.40 15.23
CA ILE A 137 4.97 -29.70 16.52
C ILE A 137 4.27 -30.47 17.64
N LEU A 138 3.08 -31.03 17.38
CA LEU A 138 2.38 -31.89 18.33
C LEU A 138 3.16 -33.19 18.63
N GLN A 139 3.73 -33.83 17.62
CA GLN A 139 4.59 -35.00 17.81
C GLN A 139 5.83 -34.67 18.65
N MET A 140 6.51 -33.56 18.35
CA MET A 140 7.67 -33.10 19.12
C MET A 140 7.30 -32.78 20.57
N LYS A 141 6.18 -32.08 20.81
CA LYS A 141 5.67 -31.80 22.16
C LYS A 141 5.40 -33.09 22.93
N LYS A 142 4.83 -34.11 22.27
CA LYS A 142 4.59 -35.43 22.87
C LYS A 142 5.89 -36.16 23.22
N ILE A 143 6.88 -36.20 22.34
CA ILE A 143 8.18 -36.82 22.58
C ILE A 143 8.90 -36.15 23.76
N LEU A 144 8.83 -34.82 23.84
CA LEU A 144 9.48 -34.04 24.89
C LEU A 144 8.69 -33.99 26.21
N GLY A 145 7.53 -34.64 26.30
CA GLY A 145 6.68 -34.69 27.49
C GLY A 145 6.11 -33.31 27.88
N ILE A 146 5.72 -32.49 26.90
CA ILE A 146 5.18 -31.13 27.10
C ILE A 146 3.63 -31.12 27.05
N MET A 147 2.98 -32.27 27.17
CA MET A 147 1.51 -32.35 27.26
C MET A 147 1.01 -32.14 28.68
#